data_AF-A0A7C9QRX6-F1
#
_entry.id   AF-A0A7C9QRX6-F1
#
_cell.length_a   1.000
_cell.length_b   1.000
_cell.length_c   1.000
_cell.angle_alpha   90.00
_cell.angle_beta   90.00
_cell.angle_gamma   90.00
#
_symmetry.space_group_name_H-M   'P 1'
#
loop_
_entity.id
_entity.type
_entity.pdbx_description
1 polymer ?
#
loop_
_entity_poly.entity_id
_entity_poly.type
_entity_poly.pdbx_seq_one_letter_code
_entity_poly.pdbx_strand_id
1 'polypeptide(L)'
;MAFYADKDEDLARIVAERLTETGLGVCARYLELIADVVRGKVEMDALVAELTIGETYFFRHREQFDALRDIILPEALVRNEATRSLRIWSAGCATGPEPYSLAIMLKREFGHRIAGWNVSILGTDINQKFLARARDGRYDEWAFRVTPDAVRRECFDAVGKQWQIKPEFKDWVSFQYHNLIRNRFPSLLDNLSAFDVIICRNVVIYFSRETVEALVPCFRESLVDGGWLVMGHAEPNIELFRDFRTVNTEGAVLYQRVDRPLPSRVAPKVVLPIPEPPKRSEPRSARSTKPKPAPRPQVAVGPASDGEVAAVRALADQGKWSEAMAACDRLIAANVLDAVAHFYRALVAEQLGDLEGCETYLKRAIYLDRHFVLPHYHLGLFLWRRNDPAGAMRSLRNVVALLRPLPDDFVLAHGDDITAGQLRETVGMHLDLIGAA
;
A
#
# COMPACT_ATOMS: atom_id res chain seq x y z
N MET A 1 -1.63 3.21 -19.41
CA MET A 1 -2.09 1.81 -19.53
C MET A 1 -1.86 1.38 -20.97
N ALA A 2 -1.21 0.24 -21.22
CA ALA A 2 -0.97 -0.25 -22.59
C ALA A 2 -2.24 -0.84 -23.22
N PHE A 3 -3.18 -1.33 -22.41
CA PHE A 3 -4.44 -1.91 -22.85
C PHE A 3 -5.36 -0.95 -23.61
N TYR A 4 -5.13 0.37 -23.48
CA TYR A 4 -5.87 1.38 -24.23
C TYR A 4 -5.18 1.85 -25.52
N ALA A 5 -3.98 1.36 -25.85
CA ALA A 5 -3.26 1.78 -27.05
C ALA A 5 -4.05 1.52 -28.34
N ASP A 6 -4.95 0.53 -28.32
CA ASP A 6 -5.86 0.19 -29.43
C ASP A 6 -7.35 0.40 -29.06
N LYS A 7 -7.64 1.15 -27.98
CA LYS A 7 -9.01 1.42 -27.49
C LYS A 7 -9.32 2.91 -27.39
N ASP A 8 -8.86 3.66 -28.39
CA ASP A 8 -9.10 5.10 -28.48
C ASP A 8 -10.59 5.44 -28.51
N GLU A 9 -11.43 4.60 -29.11
CA GLU A 9 -12.88 4.79 -29.14
C GLU A 9 -13.53 4.67 -27.75
N ASP A 10 -13.13 3.68 -26.95
CA ASP A 10 -13.64 3.50 -25.58
C ASP A 10 -13.22 4.68 -24.69
N LEU A 11 -11.96 5.11 -24.82
CA LEU A 11 -11.45 6.27 -24.10
C LEU A 11 -12.18 7.55 -24.52
N ALA A 12 -12.38 7.76 -25.83
CA ALA A 12 -13.09 8.92 -26.35
C ALA A 12 -14.54 8.97 -25.85
N ARG A 13 -15.24 7.82 -25.81
CA ARG A 13 -16.60 7.71 -25.26
C ARG A 13 -16.64 8.11 -23.78
N ILE A 14 -15.74 7.54 -22.97
CA ILE A 14 -15.67 7.85 -21.53
C ILE A 14 -15.37 9.34 -21.31
N VAL A 15 -14.42 9.91 -22.05
CA VAL A 15 -14.10 11.34 -21.96
C VAL A 15 -15.29 12.20 -22.39
N ALA A 16 -16.06 11.79 -23.40
CA ALA A 16 -17.26 12.51 -23.83
C ALA A 16 -18.37 12.52 -22.76
N GLU A 17 -18.53 11.42 -22.03
CA GLU A 17 -19.43 11.31 -20.88
C GLU A 17 -18.97 12.25 -19.75
N ARG A 18 -17.67 12.24 -19.40
CA ARG A 18 -17.10 13.16 -18.41
C ARG A 18 -17.22 14.63 -18.80
N LEU A 19 -17.00 14.98 -20.06
CA LEU A 19 -17.21 16.33 -20.60
C LEU A 19 -18.65 16.80 -20.37
N THR A 20 -19.63 15.91 -20.63
CA THR A 20 -21.04 16.20 -20.42
C THR A 20 -21.36 16.42 -18.94
N GLU A 21 -20.87 15.56 -18.05
CA GLU A 21 -21.09 15.69 -16.60
C GLU A 21 -20.45 16.94 -15.99
N THR A 22 -19.29 17.34 -16.49
CA THR A 22 -18.57 18.54 -16.03
C THR A 22 -19.11 19.84 -16.67
N GLY A 23 -20.03 19.74 -17.64
CA GLY A 23 -20.54 20.87 -18.41
C GLY A 23 -19.49 21.52 -19.31
N LEU A 24 -18.41 20.81 -19.63
CA LEU A 24 -17.31 21.29 -20.46
C LEU A 24 -17.53 20.85 -21.92
N GLY A 25 -17.55 21.81 -22.84
CA GLY A 25 -17.87 21.54 -24.25
C GLY A 25 -16.70 21.09 -25.12
N VAL A 26 -15.46 21.14 -24.64
CA VAL A 26 -14.26 20.82 -25.44
C VAL A 26 -13.14 20.20 -24.60
N CYS A 27 -12.38 19.26 -25.18
CA CYS A 27 -11.30 18.55 -24.50
C CYS A 27 -10.21 19.48 -23.93
N ALA A 28 -9.91 20.61 -24.58
CA ALA A 28 -8.91 21.55 -24.07
C ALA A 28 -9.27 22.08 -22.68
N ARG A 29 -10.54 22.43 -22.45
CA ARG A 29 -11.03 22.89 -21.14
C ARG A 29 -11.07 21.76 -20.11
N TYR A 30 -11.33 20.54 -20.55
CA TYR A 30 -11.26 19.37 -19.69
C TYR A 30 -9.83 19.06 -19.26
N LEU A 31 -8.85 19.21 -20.15
CA LEU A 31 -7.43 19.11 -19.77
C LEU A 31 -7.02 20.21 -18.79
N GLU A 32 -7.51 21.45 -18.95
CA GLU A 32 -7.31 22.51 -17.96
C GLU A 32 -7.91 22.16 -16.59
N LEU A 33 -9.11 21.55 -16.57
CA LEU A 33 -9.72 21.05 -15.34
C LEU A 33 -8.87 19.94 -14.71
N ILE A 34 -8.47 18.94 -15.48
CA ILE A 34 -7.62 17.83 -15.01
C ILE A 34 -6.26 18.33 -14.49
N ALA A 35 -5.70 19.39 -15.08
CA ALA A 35 -4.46 20.00 -14.63
C ALA A 35 -4.60 20.88 -13.38
N ASP A 36 -5.83 21.21 -12.96
CA ASP A 36 -6.10 21.96 -11.73
C ASP A 36 -5.76 21.11 -10.51
N VAL A 37 -4.99 21.68 -9.57
CA VAL A 37 -4.47 20.96 -8.39
C VAL A 37 -5.57 20.36 -7.51
N VAL A 38 -6.72 21.03 -7.40
CA VAL A 38 -7.79 20.62 -6.48
C VAL A 38 -8.93 19.98 -7.25
N ARG A 39 -9.44 20.68 -8.28
CA ARG A 39 -10.59 20.20 -9.07
C ARG A 39 -10.20 19.07 -10.01
N GLY A 40 -8.97 19.10 -10.51
CA GLY A 40 -8.44 18.06 -11.40
C GLY A 40 -8.29 16.73 -10.70
N LYS A 41 -7.97 16.71 -9.41
CA LYS A 41 -7.93 15.47 -8.62
C LYS A 41 -9.31 14.82 -8.52
N VAL A 42 -10.34 15.58 -8.13
CA VAL A 42 -11.72 15.07 -8.02
C VAL A 42 -12.19 14.53 -9.37
N GLU A 43 -11.90 15.26 -10.44
CA GLU A 43 -12.28 14.82 -11.78
C GLU A 43 -11.44 13.63 -12.27
N MET A 44 -10.16 13.54 -11.91
CA MET A 44 -9.31 12.39 -12.21
C MET A 44 -9.82 11.13 -11.52
N ASP A 45 -10.20 11.21 -10.25
CA ASP A 45 -10.80 10.08 -9.52
C ASP A 45 -12.10 9.62 -10.19
N ALA A 46 -12.92 10.56 -10.66
CA ALA A 46 -14.14 10.26 -11.40
C ALA A 46 -13.85 9.63 -12.77
N LEU A 47 -12.86 10.13 -13.51
CA LEU A 47 -12.40 9.57 -14.78
C LEU A 47 -11.82 8.15 -14.60
N VAL A 48 -10.96 7.96 -13.61
CA VAL A 48 -10.40 6.64 -13.25
C VAL A 48 -11.53 5.67 -12.93
N ALA A 49 -12.57 6.11 -12.22
CA ALA A 49 -13.68 5.25 -11.86
C ALA A 49 -14.41 4.67 -13.09
N GLU A 50 -14.51 5.43 -14.17
CA GLU A 50 -15.14 4.98 -15.43
C GLU A 50 -14.16 4.21 -16.33
N LEU A 51 -12.84 4.48 -16.24
CA LEU A 51 -11.81 3.75 -16.99
C LEU A 51 -11.51 2.37 -16.42
N THR A 52 -11.61 2.18 -15.11
CA THR A 52 -11.25 0.89 -14.51
C THR A 52 -12.36 -0.15 -14.67
N ILE A 53 -11.97 -1.37 -15.02
CA ILE A 53 -12.89 -2.51 -15.11
C ILE A 53 -12.94 -3.22 -13.75
N GLY A 54 -14.09 -3.15 -13.07
CA GLY A 54 -14.30 -3.68 -11.73
C GLY A 54 -14.83 -5.11 -11.65
N GLU A 55 -14.71 -5.90 -12.73
CA GLU A 55 -15.27 -7.25 -12.76
C GLU A 55 -14.54 -8.16 -11.78
N THR A 56 -15.20 -8.51 -10.68
CA THR A 56 -14.69 -9.39 -9.63
C THR A 56 -15.83 -10.10 -8.91
N TYR A 57 -15.55 -11.26 -8.33
CA TYR A 57 -16.52 -12.12 -7.67
C TYR A 57 -15.84 -13.06 -6.69
N PHE A 58 -16.62 -13.58 -5.75
CA PHE A 58 -16.12 -14.44 -4.70
C PHE A 58 -15.57 -15.75 -5.28
N PHE A 59 -14.44 -16.21 -4.74
CA PHE A 59 -13.75 -17.44 -5.16
C PHE A 59 -13.50 -17.53 -6.69
N ARG A 60 -13.23 -16.39 -7.32
CA ARG A 60 -12.86 -16.31 -8.74
C ARG A 60 -11.65 -17.19 -9.04
N HIS A 61 -11.68 -17.92 -10.16
CA HIS A 61 -10.73 -18.96 -10.60
C HIS A 61 -10.38 -19.96 -9.49
N ARG A 62 -11.18 -21.02 -9.43
CA ARG A 62 -11.18 -22.04 -8.38
C ARG A 62 -9.80 -22.67 -8.17
N GLU A 63 -9.10 -22.96 -9.26
CA GLU A 63 -7.81 -23.65 -9.27
C GLU A 63 -6.73 -22.85 -8.52
N GLN A 64 -6.81 -21.52 -8.54
CA GLN A 64 -5.90 -20.65 -7.80
C GLN A 64 -6.22 -20.62 -6.31
N PHE A 65 -7.51 -20.70 -5.94
CA PHE A 65 -7.92 -20.86 -4.54
C PHE A 65 -7.59 -22.25 -3.98
N ASP A 66 -7.72 -23.29 -4.80
CA ASP A 66 -7.27 -24.65 -4.45
C ASP A 66 -5.76 -24.67 -4.22
N ALA A 67 -4.96 -24.02 -5.09
CA ALA A 67 -3.53 -23.86 -4.89
C ALA A 67 -3.17 -23.06 -3.62
N LEU A 68 -3.94 -22.00 -3.31
CA LEU A 68 -3.78 -21.26 -2.06
C LEU A 68 -4.03 -22.16 -0.84
N ARG A 69 -5.13 -22.93 -0.85
CA ARG A 69 -5.53 -23.83 0.22
C ARG A 69 -4.54 -24.99 0.42
N ASP A 70 -4.14 -25.64 -0.65
CA ASP A 70 -3.47 -26.94 -0.56
C ASP A 70 -1.94 -26.82 -0.47
N ILE A 71 -1.38 -25.68 -0.88
CA ILE A 71 0.07 -25.49 -1.01
C ILE A 71 0.54 -24.25 -0.25
N ILE A 72 0.06 -23.06 -0.64
CA ILE A 72 0.62 -21.79 -0.18
C ILE A 72 0.35 -21.59 1.31
N LEU A 73 -0.91 -21.66 1.73
CA LEU A 73 -1.28 -21.39 3.12
C LEU A 73 -0.72 -22.42 4.10
N PRO A 74 -0.77 -23.74 3.83
CA PRO A 74 -0.14 -24.71 4.72
C PRO A 74 1.34 -24.45 4.95
N GLU A 75 2.10 -24.11 3.90
CA GLU A 75 3.53 -23.77 4.00
C GLU A 75 3.76 -22.47 4.77
N ALA A 76 3.06 -21.39 4.41
CA ALA A 76 3.19 -20.10 5.09
C ALA A 76 2.88 -20.22 6.60
N LEU A 77 1.87 -21.02 6.96
CA LEU A 77 1.51 -21.29 8.35
C LEU A 77 2.54 -22.15 9.10
N VAL A 78 3.32 -23.01 8.42
CA VAL A 78 4.45 -23.70 9.08
C VAL A 78 5.59 -22.70 9.28
N ARG A 79 5.95 -21.95 8.24
CA ARG A 79 7.03 -20.96 8.29
C ARG A 79 6.82 -19.94 9.42
N ASN A 80 5.59 -19.51 9.63
CA ASN A 80 5.26 -18.45 10.57
C ASN A 80 4.81 -18.96 11.95
N GLU A 81 4.99 -20.24 12.27
CA GLU A 81 4.55 -20.80 13.55
C GLU A 81 5.18 -20.10 14.76
N ALA A 82 6.46 -19.68 14.64
CA ALA A 82 7.16 -18.97 15.70
C ALA A 82 6.65 -17.53 15.91
N THR A 83 6.28 -16.83 14.83
CA THR A 83 5.83 -15.43 14.90
C THR A 83 4.32 -15.31 15.08
N ARG A 84 3.57 -16.37 14.75
CA ARG A 84 2.10 -16.41 14.75
C ARG A 84 1.48 -15.24 13.99
N SER A 85 2.08 -14.87 12.86
CA SER A 85 1.64 -13.76 12.02
C SER A 85 1.44 -14.23 10.58
N LEU A 86 0.42 -13.71 9.90
CA LEU A 86 0.17 -13.98 8.48
C LEU A 86 -0.27 -12.69 7.78
N ARG A 87 0.49 -12.27 6.77
CA ARG A 87 0.23 -11.04 6.00
C ARG A 87 0.01 -11.35 4.53
N ILE A 88 -1.15 -10.96 4.03
CA ILE A 88 -1.58 -11.18 2.65
C ILE A 88 -1.92 -9.85 1.99
N TRP A 89 -1.47 -9.65 0.75
CA TRP A 89 -1.83 -8.48 -0.06
C TRP A 89 -2.59 -8.91 -1.32
N SER A 90 -3.80 -8.38 -1.51
CA SER A 90 -4.55 -8.41 -2.76
C SER A 90 -4.37 -7.08 -3.49
N ALA A 91 -3.48 -7.07 -4.48
CA ALA A 91 -3.10 -5.91 -5.27
C ALA A 91 -4.01 -5.78 -6.50
N GLY A 92 -4.88 -4.77 -6.50
CA GLY A 92 -5.97 -4.57 -7.47
C GLY A 92 -7.23 -5.32 -7.05
N CYS A 93 -7.68 -5.10 -5.82
CA CYS A 93 -8.76 -5.88 -5.20
C CYS A 93 -10.16 -5.57 -5.74
N ALA A 94 -10.30 -4.55 -6.60
CA ALA A 94 -11.57 -4.02 -7.08
C ALA A 94 -12.56 -3.81 -5.92
N THR A 95 -13.78 -4.34 -6.04
CA THR A 95 -14.85 -4.14 -5.05
C THR A 95 -14.75 -5.05 -3.81
N GLY A 96 -13.65 -5.76 -3.61
CA GLY A 96 -13.35 -6.51 -2.38
C GLY A 96 -13.67 -8.02 -2.30
N PRO A 97 -14.34 -8.70 -3.26
CA PRO A 97 -14.56 -10.15 -3.16
C PRO A 97 -13.31 -10.99 -2.97
N GLU A 98 -12.16 -10.62 -3.56
CA GLU A 98 -10.92 -11.39 -3.42
C GLU A 98 -10.38 -11.36 -1.97
N PRO A 99 -10.13 -10.20 -1.34
CA PRO A 99 -9.74 -10.12 0.08
C PRO A 99 -10.69 -10.88 1.01
N TYR A 100 -11.99 -10.75 0.80
CA TYR A 100 -12.98 -11.43 1.63
C TYR A 100 -13.05 -12.94 1.38
N SER A 101 -12.82 -13.41 0.15
CA SER A 101 -12.71 -14.85 -0.14
C SER A 101 -11.55 -15.47 0.64
N LEU A 102 -10.43 -14.76 0.76
CA LEU A 102 -9.27 -15.19 1.56
C LEU A 102 -9.61 -15.24 3.04
N ALA A 103 -10.27 -14.20 3.57
CA ALA A 103 -10.70 -14.17 4.96
C ALA A 103 -11.65 -15.32 5.30
N ILE A 104 -12.62 -15.58 4.43
CA ILE A 104 -13.58 -16.69 4.56
C ILE A 104 -12.85 -18.04 4.54
N MET A 105 -11.98 -18.27 3.56
CA MET A 105 -11.20 -19.51 3.46
C MET A 105 -10.34 -19.74 4.71
N LEU A 106 -9.60 -18.72 5.17
CA LEU A 106 -8.77 -18.81 6.37
C LEU A 106 -9.57 -19.15 7.61
N LYS A 107 -10.73 -18.49 7.83
CA LYS A 107 -11.56 -18.75 9.01
C LYS A 107 -12.20 -20.14 8.99
N ARG A 108 -12.70 -20.57 7.84
CA ARG A 108 -13.43 -21.84 7.72
C ARG A 108 -12.51 -23.06 7.72
N GLU A 109 -11.35 -22.94 7.10
CA GLU A 109 -10.49 -24.10 6.85
C GLU A 109 -9.25 -24.13 7.76
N PHE A 110 -8.79 -22.96 8.21
CA PHE A 110 -7.58 -22.85 9.04
C PHE A 110 -7.85 -22.26 10.44
N GLY A 111 -9.08 -21.84 10.75
CA GLY A 111 -9.42 -21.05 11.94
C GLY A 111 -8.91 -21.63 13.27
N HIS A 112 -8.98 -22.96 13.44
CA HIS A 112 -8.44 -23.62 14.64
C HIS A 112 -6.91 -23.51 14.74
N ARG A 113 -6.20 -23.63 13.61
CA ARG A 113 -4.73 -23.57 13.54
C ARG A 113 -4.20 -22.16 13.75
N ILE A 114 -4.92 -21.15 13.25
CA ILE A 114 -4.54 -19.74 13.37
C ILE A 114 -5.24 -19.01 14.53
N ALA A 115 -5.78 -19.75 15.50
CA ALA A 115 -6.38 -19.15 16.68
C ALA A 115 -5.34 -18.30 17.43
N GLY A 116 -5.67 -17.01 17.64
CA GLY A 116 -4.79 -16.04 18.30
C GLY A 116 -3.57 -15.61 17.47
N TRP A 117 -3.54 -15.88 16.17
CA TRP A 117 -2.54 -15.31 15.26
C TRP A 117 -2.88 -13.87 14.89
N ASN A 118 -1.86 -13.08 14.59
CA ASN A 118 -2.03 -11.77 13.95
C ASN A 118 -2.21 -11.97 12.43
N VAL A 119 -3.43 -11.86 11.93
CA VAL A 119 -3.74 -12.05 10.50
C VAL A 119 -4.16 -10.73 9.88
N SER A 120 -3.49 -10.34 8.78
CA SER A 120 -3.78 -9.12 8.03
C SER A 120 -3.91 -9.42 6.55
N ILE A 121 -5.03 -9.00 5.97
CA ILE A 121 -5.33 -9.05 4.53
C ILE A 121 -5.52 -7.61 4.07
N LEU A 122 -4.59 -7.11 3.27
CA LEU A 122 -4.66 -5.78 2.69
C LEU A 122 -5.20 -5.89 1.26
N GLY A 123 -6.33 -5.23 0.98
CA GLY A 123 -6.81 -5.00 -0.38
C GLY A 123 -6.43 -3.60 -0.85
N THR A 124 -5.78 -3.48 -2.00
CA THR A 124 -5.49 -2.17 -2.59
C THR A 124 -6.05 -2.02 -3.97
N ASP A 125 -6.49 -0.81 -4.33
CA ASP A 125 -6.95 -0.49 -5.68
C ASP A 125 -6.70 0.99 -6.02
N ILE A 126 -6.71 1.35 -7.30
CA ILE A 126 -6.62 2.73 -7.77
C ILE A 126 -8.01 3.40 -7.82
N ASN A 127 -9.10 2.62 -7.86
CA ASN A 127 -10.45 3.15 -7.92
C ASN A 127 -11.04 3.33 -6.50
N GLN A 128 -11.20 4.59 -6.09
CA GLN A 128 -11.80 4.96 -4.81
C GLN A 128 -13.25 4.49 -4.65
N LYS A 129 -14.07 4.50 -5.71
CA LYS A 129 -15.46 4.00 -5.67
C LYS A 129 -15.49 2.49 -5.38
N PHE A 130 -14.55 1.73 -5.94
CA PHE A 130 -14.43 0.29 -5.66
C PHE A 130 -14.02 0.03 -4.22
N LEU A 131 -13.04 0.77 -3.70
CA LEU A 131 -12.63 0.65 -2.30
C LEU A 131 -13.75 1.03 -1.33
N ALA A 132 -14.57 2.03 -1.65
CA ALA A 132 -15.73 2.39 -0.84
C ALA A 132 -16.74 1.23 -0.77
N ARG A 133 -17.07 0.62 -1.93
CA ARG A 133 -17.93 -0.57 -2.00
C ARG A 133 -17.34 -1.77 -1.27
N ALA A 134 -16.02 -1.94 -1.32
CA ALA A 134 -15.32 -3.02 -0.63
C ALA A 134 -15.40 -2.89 0.91
N ARG A 135 -15.21 -1.68 1.45
CA ARG A 135 -15.38 -1.40 2.88
C ARG A 135 -16.82 -1.63 3.34
N ASP A 136 -17.77 -1.18 2.53
CA ASP A 136 -19.20 -1.40 2.77
C ASP A 136 -19.55 -2.90 2.83
N GLY A 137 -18.96 -3.68 1.93
CA GLY A 137 -19.06 -5.13 1.91
C GLY A 137 -20.47 -5.62 1.56
N ARG A 138 -21.20 -4.85 0.73
CA ARG A 138 -22.51 -5.20 0.19
C ARG A 138 -22.42 -5.62 -1.27
N TYR A 139 -23.01 -6.76 -1.56
CA TYR A 139 -22.88 -7.44 -2.85
C TYR A 139 -24.24 -7.87 -3.39
N ASP A 140 -24.37 -7.83 -4.70
CA ASP A 140 -25.52 -8.38 -5.43
C ASP A 140 -25.30 -9.88 -5.71
N GLU A 141 -26.30 -10.52 -6.30
CA GLU A 141 -26.26 -11.94 -6.66
C GLU A 141 -25.10 -12.29 -7.62
N TRP A 142 -24.70 -11.35 -8.49
CA TRP A 142 -23.68 -11.57 -9.50
C TRP A 142 -22.30 -11.85 -8.90
N ALA A 143 -22.01 -11.25 -7.74
CA ALA A 143 -20.78 -11.50 -6.98
C ALA A 143 -20.66 -12.95 -6.47
N PHE A 144 -21.78 -13.69 -6.40
CA PHE A 144 -21.85 -15.05 -5.84
C PHE A 144 -22.04 -16.14 -6.90
N ARG A 145 -21.94 -15.83 -8.19
CA ARG A 145 -22.25 -16.75 -9.30
C ARG A 145 -21.51 -18.09 -9.31
N VAL A 146 -20.38 -18.21 -8.62
CA VAL A 146 -19.66 -19.48 -8.40
C VAL A 146 -19.51 -19.86 -6.92
N THR A 147 -20.10 -19.07 -6.02
CA THR A 147 -19.98 -19.25 -4.58
C THR A 147 -21.01 -20.27 -4.11
N PRO A 148 -20.62 -21.33 -3.38
CA PRO A 148 -21.58 -22.28 -2.87
C PRO A 148 -22.58 -21.62 -1.90
N ASP A 149 -23.86 -21.96 -2.01
CA ASP A 149 -24.94 -21.38 -1.18
C ASP A 149 -24.73 -21.55 0.33
N ALA A 150 -24.05 -22.63 0.73
CA ALA A 150 -23.69 -22.85 2.13
C ALA A 150 -22.74 -21.75 2.62
N VAL A 151 -21.70 -21.43 1.85
CA VAL A 151 -20.73 -20.37 2.17
C VAL A 151 -21.42 -19.01 2.23
N ARG A 152 -22.31 -18.73 1.26
CA ARG A 152 -23.06 -17.47 1.25
C ARG A 152 -23.92 -17.29 2.50
N ARG A 153 -24.71 -18.30 2.89
CA ARG A 153 -25.57 -18.23 4.10
C ARG A 153 -24.77 -18.18 5.40
N GLU A 154 -23.62 -18.83 5.42
CA GLU A 154 -22.72 -18.85 6.57
C GLU A 154 -22.05 -17.48 6.77
N CYS A 155 -21.57 -16.85 5.69
CA CYS A 155 -20.68 -15.69 5.77
C CYS A 155 -21.35 -14.33 5.51
N PHE A 156 -22.62 -14.31 5.09
CA PHE A 156 -23.34 -13.09 4.71
C PHE A 156 -24.74 -13.03 5.31
N ASP A 157 -25.20 -11.82 5.60
CA ASP A 157 -26.58 -11.52 5.98
C ASP A 157 -27.34 -10.93 4.78
N ALA A 158 -28.58 -11.39 4.58
CA ALA A 158 -29.46 -10.84 3.55
C ALA A 158 -29.98 -9.46 3.97
N VAL A 159 -29.75 -8.45 3.15
CA VAL A 159 -30.20 -7.05 3.35
C VAL A 159 -30.95 -6.60 2.10
N GLY A 160 -32.28 -6.77 2.11
CA GLY A 160 -33.12 -6.47 0.96
C GLY A 160 -32.80 -7.37 -0.24
N LYS A 161 -32.30 -6.78 -1.34
CA LYS A 161 -31.85 -7.51 -2.54
C LYS A 161 -30.34 -7.77 -2.57
N GLN A 162 -29.62 -7.38 -1.53
CA GLN A 162 -28.17 -7.48 -1.44
C GLN A 162 -27.78 -8.38 -0.26
N TRP A 163 -26.52 -8.76 -0.24
CA TRP A 163 -25.89 -9.57 0.80
C TRP A 163 -24.76 -8.76 1.42
N GLN A 164 -24.78 -8.63 2.74
CA GLN A 164 -23.74 -7.94 3.49
C GLN A 164 -22.83 -8.97 4.15
N ILE A 165 -21.51 -8.84 3.97
CA ILE A 165 -20.56 -9.72 4.64
C ILE A 165 -20.60 -9.50 6.15
N LYS A 166 -20.62 -10.60 6.91
CA LYS A 166 -20.69 -10.54 8.37
C LYS A 166 -19.42 -9.95 8.98
N PRO A 167 -19.53 -9.21 10.11
CA PRO A 167 -18.40 -8.50 10.71
C PRO A 167 -17.18 -9.38 10.99
N GLU A 168 -17.38 -10.62 11.43
CA GLU A 168 -16.27 -11.53 11.77
C GLU A 168 -15.36 -11.85 10.58
N PHE A 169 -15.83 -11.72 9.33
CA PHE A 169 -15.01 -11.88 8.13
C PHE A 169 -14.37 -10.57 7.65
N LYS A 170 -14.77 -9.42 8.22
CA LYS A 170 -14.14 -8.12 7.99
C LYS A 170 -12.93 -7.88 8.89
N ASP A 171 -12.87 -8.49 10.06
CA ASP A 171 -11.86 -8.20 11.10
C ASP A 171 -10.40 -8.28 10.65
N TRP A 172 -10.09 -9.12 9.65
CA TRP A 172 -8.74 -9.26 9.10
C TRP A 172 -8.50 -8.44 7.83
N VAL A 173 -9.54 -7.82 7.27
CA VAL A 173 -9.49 -7.19 5.94
C VAL A 173 -9.45 -5.67 6.08
N SER A 174 -8.46 -5.05 5.46
CA SER A 174 -8.34 -3.60 5.35
C SER A 174 -8.19 -3.17 3.90
N PHE A 175 -8.62 -1.94 3.59
CA PHE A 175 -8.62 -1.41 2.23
C PHE A 175 -7.89 -0.08 2.14
N GLN A 176 -6.99 0.06 1.16
CA GLN A 176 -6.16 1.25 0.96
C GLN A 176 -6.06 1.62 -0.53
N TYR A 177 -6.00 2.92 -0.82
CA TYR A 177 -5.67 3.37 -2.17
C TYR A 177 -4.20 3.06 -2.47
N HIS A 178 -3.93 2.43 -3.61
CA HIS A 178 -2.56 2.26 -4.10
C HIS A 178 -2.53 2.19 -5.62
N ASN A 179 -1.72 3.04 -6.22
CA ASN A 179 -1.36 3.00 -7.62
C ASN A 179 -0.03 2.27 -7.78
N LEU A 180 -0.09 1.04 -8.30
CA LEU A 180 1.07 0.18 -8.51
C LEU A 180 2.19 0.83 -9.34
N ILE A 181 1.89 1.80 -10.20
CA ILE A 181 2.88 2.44 -11.07
C ILE A 181 3.55 3.64 -10.41
N ARG A 182 2.78 4.44 -9.66
CA ARG A 182 3.25 5.73 -9.11
C ARG A 182 3.71 5.64 -7.67
N ASN A 183 3.08 4.80 -6.87
CA ASN A 183 3.43 4.65 -5.47
C ASN A 183 4.61 3.68 -5.32
N ARG A 184 5.47 3.95 -4.33
CA ARG A 184 6.63 3.11 -4.05
C ARG A 184 6.20 1.89 -3.25
N PHE A 185 6.73 0.72 -3.61
CA PHE A 185 6.69 -0.48 -2.78
C PHE A 185 7.93 -1.35 -3.10
N PRO A 186 8.50 -2.07 -2.11
CA PRO A 186 8.07 -2.17 -0.72
C PRO A 186 8.15 -0.86 0.05
N SER A 187 7.26 -0.69 1.03
CA SER A 187 7.22 0.50 1.89
C SER A 187 6.72 0.10 3.26
N LEU A 188 7.59 0.13 4.28
CA LEU A 188 7.18 -0.07 5.67
C LEU A 188 6.20 1.03 6.10
N LEU A 189 6.37 2.23 5.55
CA LEU A 189 5.53 3.38 5.83
C LEU A 189 4.10 3.17 5.31
N ASP A 190 3.96 2.67 4.09
CA ASP A 190 2.64 2.43 3.49
C ASP A 190 2.06 1.06 3.89
N ASN A 191 2.73 0.34 4.79
CA ASN A 191 2.36 -1.02 5.21
C ASN A 191 2.37 -2.04 4.05
N LEU A 192 3.27 -1.83 3.08
CA LEU A 192 3.40 -2.59 1.83
C LEU A 192 4.73 -3.37 1.75
N SER A 193 5.17 -3.98 2.84
CA SER A 193 6.38 -4.80 2.90
C SER A 193 6.19 -6.08 3.70
N ALA A 194 7.07 -7.06 3.49
CA ALA A 194 7.14 -8.32 4.22
C ALA A 194 5.80 -9.09 4.27
N PHE A 195 5.21 -9.32 3.10
CA PHE A 195 4.04 -10.17 2.91
C PHE A 195 4.43 -11.65 2.77
N ASP A 196 3.60 -12.52 3.32
CA ASP A 196 3.68 -13.97 3.11
C ASP A 196 3.13 -14.39 1.76
N VAL A 197 2.08 -13.70 1.33
CA VAL A 197 1.39 -13.94 0.06
C VAL A 197 1.00 -12.61 -0.57
N ILE A 198 1.36 -12.40 -1.82
CA ILE A 198 0.84 -11.33 -2.67
C ILE A 198 0.01 -11.98 -3.78
N ILE A 199 -1.17 -11.43 -4.01
CA ILE A 199 -2.09 -11.84 -5.05
C ILE A 199 -2.31 -10.61 -5.93
N CYS A 200 -1.90 -10.69 -7.20
CA CYS A 200 -2.08 -9.62 -8.18
C CYS A 200 -2.63 -10.24 -9.45
N ARG A 201 -3.96 -10.36 -9.53
CA ARG A 201 -4.63 -11.15 -10.57
C ARG A 201 -5.51 -10.26 -11.44
N ASN A 202 -5.40 -10.44 -12.75
CA ASN A 202 -6.20 -9.69 -13.73
C ASN A 202 -5.96 -8.17 -13.68
N VAL A 203 -4.75 -7.75 -13.28
CA VAL A 203 -4.35 -6.35 -13.17
C VAL A 203 -3.22 -6.04 -14.15
N VAL A 204 -2.16 -6.85 -14.16
CA VAL A 204 -0.99 -6.57 -14.99
C VAL A 204 -1.26 -6.68 -16.49
N ILE A 205 -2.37 -7.33 -16.89
CA ILE A 205 -2.89 -7.30 -18.27
C ILE A 205 -3.16 -5.88 -18.80
N TYR A 206 -3.32 -4.89 -17.92
CA TYR A 206 -3.54 -3.49 -18.30
C TYR A 206 -2.23 -2.70 -18.53
N PHE A 207 -1.08 -3.31 -18.21
CA PHE A 207 0.23 -2.66 -18.22
C PHE A 207 1.06 -3.04 -19.44
N SER A 208 1.99 -2.17 -19.81
CA SER A 208 2.98 -2.47 -20.85
C SER A 208 4.00 -3.48 -20.33
N ARG A 209 4.72 -4.17 -21.22
CA ARG A 209 5.79 -5.09 -20.82
C ARG A 209 6.83 -4.41 -19.93
N GLU A 210 7.25 -3.20 -20.30
CA GLU A 210 8.24 -2.40 -19.57
C GLU A 210 7.75 -2.05 -18.16
N THR A 211 6.45 -1.75 -18.03
CA THR A 211 5.82 -1.49 -16.74
C THR A 211 5.83 -2.75 -15.87
N VAL A 212 5.48 -3.91 -16.43
CA VAL A 212 5.52 -5.19 -15.68
C VAL A 212 6.97 -5.53 -15.29
N GLU A 213 7.94 -5.35 -16.19
CA GLU A 213 9.38 -5.53 -15.91
C GLU A 213 9.86 -4.70 -14.71
N ALA A 214 9.35 -3.47 -14.56
CA ALA A 214 9.66 -2.62 -13.42
C ALA A 214 8.93 -3.02 -12.13
N LEU A 215 7.75 -3.63 -12.22
CA LEU A 215 6.93 -4.03 -11.06
C LEU A 215 7.40 -5.33 -10.40
N VAL A 216 7.92 -6.28 -11.17
CA VAL A 216 8.29 -7.61 -10.64
C VAL A 216 9.31 -7.53 -9.50
N PRO A 217 10.40 -6.74 -9.59
CA PRO A 217 11.33 -6.55 -8.48
C PRO A 217 10.63 -6.03 -7.22
N CYS A 218 9.72 -5.06 -7.35
CA CYS A 218 8.98 -4.48 -6.24
C CYS A 218 8.13 -5.56 -5.52
N PHE A 219 7.40 -6.41 -6.27
CA PHE A 219 6.67 -7.53 -5.66
C PHE A 219 7.59 -8.51 -4.95
N ARG A 220 8.75 -8.83 -5.55
CA ARG A 220 9.71 -9.74 -4.95
C ARG A 220 10.24 -9.19 -3.63
N GLU A 221 10.60 -7.91 -3.59
CA GLU A 221 11.13 -7.25 -2.40
C GLU A 221 10.06 -7.05 -1.32
N SER A 222 8.79 -6.90 -1.70
CA SER A 222 7.65 -6.88 -0.77
C SER A 222 7.31 -8.23 -0.15
N LEU A 223 7.82 -9.36 -0.65
CA LEU A 223 7.60 -10.69 -0.04
C LEU A 223 8.66 -11.01 1.00
N VAL A 224 8.31 -11.75 2.04
CA VAL A 224 9.32 -12.40 2.92
C VAL A 224 10.05 -13.52 2.17
N ASP A 225 11.19 -13.99 2.70
CA ASP A 225 11.84 -15.18 2.15
C ASP A 225 10.90 -16.40 2.25
N GLY A 226 10.78 -17.17 1.16
CA GLY A 226 9.77 -18.21 1.01
C GLY A 226 8.36 -17.71 0.69
N GLY A 227 8.11 -16.39 0.65
CA GLY A 227 6.82 -15.80 0.34
C GLY A 227 6.34 -16.08 -1.09
N TRP A 228 5.02 -15.99 -1.31
CA TRP A 228 4.38 -16.40 -2.56
C TRP A 228 3.75 -15.23 -3.31
N LEU A 229 3.92 -15.21 -4.63
CA LEU A 229 3.23 -14.33 -5.56
C LEU A 229 2.30 -15.16 -6.46
N VAL A 230 1.03 -14.78 -6.47
CA VAL A 230 -0.03 -15.39 -7.30
C VAL A 230 -0.48 -14.39 -8.35
N MET A 231 -0.24 -14.72 -9.62
CA MET A 231 -0.65 -13.91 -10.77
C MET A 231 -1.93 -14.48 -11.42
N GLY A 232 -2.59 -13.71 -12.28
CA GLY A 232 -3.75 -14.16 -13.05
C GLY A 232 -3.39 -15.25 -14.09
N HIS A 233 -4.38 -16.04 -14.49
CA HIS A 233 -4.20 -17.19 -15.38
C HIS A 233 -3.63 -16.83 -16.77
N ALA A 234 -3.87 -15.61 -17.25
CA ALA A 234 -3.36 -15.11 -18.53
C ALA A 234 -2.00 -14.39 -18.43
N GLU A 235 -1.37 -14.41 -17.25
CA GLU A 235 -0.21 -13.60 -16.91
C GLU A 235 1.12 -14.38 -16.71
N PRO A 236 1.30 -15.67 -17.07
CA PRO A 236 2.59 -16.33 -16.92
C PRO A 236 3.59 -15.83 -17.97
N ASN A 237 4.67 -15.19 -17.49
CA ASN A 237 5.83 -14.86 -18.32
C ASN A 237 7.12 -15.27 -17.60
N ILE A 238 7.63 -16.46 -17.93
CA ILE A 238 8.77 -17.09 -17.28
C ILE A 238 10.02 -16.19 -17.29
N GLU A 239 10.21 -15.36 -18.33
CA GLU A 239 11.35 -14.44 -18.41
C GLU A 239 11.26 -13.31 -17.38
N LEU A 240 10.06 -12.77 -17.16
CA LEU A 240 9.82 -11.67 -16.23
C LEU A 240 9.97 -12.13 -14.78
N PHE A 241 9.52 -13.35 -14.48
CA PHE A 241 9.52 -13.91 -13.12
C PHE A 241 10.69 -14.85 -12.85
N ARG A 242 11.77 -14.79 -13.63
CA ARG A 242 12.94 -15.69 -13.51
C ARG A 242 13.62 -15.67 -12.13
N ASP A 243 13.47 -14.58 -11.39
CA ASP A 243 14.05 -14.40 -10.06
C ASP A 243 13.17 -15.00 -8.93
N PHE A 244 12.09 -15.69 -9.33
CA PHE A 244 11.25 -16.52 -8.49
C PHE A 244 11.42 -18.00 -8.84
N ARG A 245 11.16 -18.86 -7.85
CA ARG A 245 10.92 -20.28 -8.11
C ARG A 245 9.49 -20.46 -8.63
N THR A 246 9.35 -20.84 -9.89
CA THR A 246 8.05 -21.18 -10.47
C THR A 246 7.58 -22.55 -9.99
N VAL A 247 6.34 -22.62 -9.52
CA VAL A 247 5.65 -23.85 -9.11
C VAL A 247 4.38 -23.97 -9.93
N ASN A 248 4.28 -25.02 -10.73
CA ASN A 248 3.11 -25.29 -11.55
C ASN A 248 2.18 -26.25 -10.81
N THR A 249 0.89 -25.91 -10.80
CA THR A 249 -0.18 -26.75 -10.28
C THR A 249 -1.23 -26.95 -11.36
N GLU A 250 -2.21 -27.81 -11.10
CA GLU A 250 -3.37 -27.90 -11.98
C GLU A 250 -4.07 -26.53 -12.06
N GLY A 251 -4.13 -25.96 -13.27
CA GLY A 251 -4.83 -24.69 -13.54
C GLY A 251 -4.18 -23.40 -12.99
N ALA A 252 -3.00 -23.46 -12.35
CA ALA A 252 -2.33 -22.27 -11.84
C ALA A 252 -0.80 -22.33 -11.93
N VAL A 253 -0.20 -21.14 -12.08
CA VAL A 253 1.25 -20.92 -12.00
C VAL A 253 1.51 -20.02 -10.80
N LEU A 254 2.34 -20.49 -9.88
CA LEU A 254 2.68 -19.80 -8.65
C LEU A 254 4.16 -19.43 -8.67
N TYR A 255 4.51 -18.32 -8.03
CA TYR A 255 5.89 -17.86 -7.94
C TYR A 255 6.29 -17.74 -6.48
N GLN A 256 7.40 -18.36 -6.09
CA GLN A 256 7.89 -18.27 -4.72
C GLN A 256 9.21 -17.51 -4.68
N ARG A 257 9.31 -16.55 -3.76
CA ARG A 257 10.58 -15.91 -3.45
C ARG A 257 11.48 -16.97 -2.80
N VAL A 258 12.65 -17.17 -3.39
CA VAL A 258 13.73 -17.97 -2.82
C VAL A 258 14.97 -17.09 -2.90
N ASP A 259 15.56 -16.75 -1.77
CA ASP A 259 16.81 -16.00 -1.75
C ASP A 259 17.97 -16.91 -2.21
N ARG A 260 18.11 -17.05 -3.52
CA ARG A 260 19.34 -17.51 -4.16
C ARG A 260 20.30 -16.30 -4.20
N PRO A 261 21.59 -16.44 -3.85
CA PRO A 261 22.56 -15.38 -4.10
C PRO A 261 22.63 -15.14 -5.62
N LEU A 262 22.02 -14.05 -6.08
CA LEU A 262 22.12 -13.59 -7.46
C LEU A 262 23.40 -12.75 -7.61
N PRO A 263 24.15 -12.89 -8.71
CA PRO A 263 25.21 -11.95 -9.03
C PRO A 263 24.60 -10.54 -9.14
N SER A 264 25.20 -9.60 -8.40
CA SER A 264 24.80 -8.19 -8.37
C SER A 264 24.61 -7.65 -9.79
N ARG A 265 23.35 -7.42 -10.18
CA ARG A 265 23.04 -6.53 -11.29
C ARG A 265 22.80 -5.16 -10.70
N VAL A 266 23.61 -4.19 -11.14
CA VAL A 266 23.27 -2.78 -11.00
C VAL A 266 21.94 -2.58 -11.72
N ALA A 267 20.88 -2.31 -10.96
CA ALA A 267 19.58 -1.97 -11.53
C ALA A 267 19.74 -0.75 -12.45
N PRO A 268 19.19 -0.75 -13.67
CA PRO A 268 19.09 0.49 -14.42
C PRO A 268 18.19 1.44 -13.62
N LYS A 269 18.68 2.64 -13.33
CA LYS A 269 17.83 3.71 -12.76
C LYS A 269 16.69 3.96 -13.74
N VAL A 270 15.48 3.55 -13.39
CA VAL A 270 14.27 3.97 -14.10
C VAL A 270 14.10 5.47 -13.82
N VAL A 271 14.59 6.30 -14.74
CA VAL A 271 14.28 7.73 -14.76
C VAL A 271 12.98 7.87 -15.54
N LEU A 272 11.87 8.08 -14.85
CA LEU A 272 10.62 8.49 -15.49
C LEU A 272 10.81 9.92 -16.07
N PRO A 273 10.32 10.23 -17.28
CA PRO A 273 10.49 11.56 -17.86
C PRO A 273 9.67 12.59 -17.06
N ILE A 274 10.36 13.55 -16.46
CA ILE A 274 9.75 14.77 -15.90
C ILE A 274 9.66 15.79 -17.06
N PRO A 275 8.51 16.44 -17.31
CA PRO A 275 8.42 17.53 -18.28
C PRO A 275 9.31 18.70 -17.86
N GLU A 276 10.21 19.16 -18.73
CA GLU A 276 11.10 20.29 -18.44
C GLU A 276 10.33 21.62 -18.32
N PRO A 277 10.56 22.43 -17.25
CA PRO A 277 10.08 23.81 -17.20
C PRO A 277 10.93 24.73 -18.10
N PRO A 278 10.37 25.84 -18.62
CA PRO A 278 11.06 26.69 -19.58
C PRO A 278 12.24 27.43 -18.93
N LYS A 279 13.36 27.47 -19.66
CA LYS A 279 14.61 28.13 -19.28
C LYS A 279 14.41 29.62 -19.07
N ARG A 280 14.79 30.12 -17.89
CA ARG A 280 14.98 31.55 -17.61
C ARG A 280 16.43 31.83 -17.24
N SER A 281 16.95 32.89 -17.85
CA SER A 281 18.35 33.35 -17.88
C SER A 281 18.88 33.87 -16.53
N GLU A 282 20.14 33.56 -16.23
CA GLU A 282 20.94 34.24 -15.18
C GLU A 282 21.40 35.64 -15.61
N PRO A 283 21.85 36.50 -14.67
CA PRO A 283 23.31 36.59 -14.48
C PRO A 283 23.86 36.86 -13.05
N ARG A 284 25.06 36.29 -12.81
CA ARG A 284 26.30 36.82 -12.16
C ARG A 284 26.50 36.88 -10.61
N SER A 285 27.46 36.02 -10.17
CA SER A 285 28.63 36.13 -9.23
C SER A 285 28.87 37.46 -8.45
N ALA A 286 29.40 37.57 -7.21
CA ALA A 286 30.36 36.79 -6.39
C ALA A 286 30.14 37.17 -4.88
N ARG A 287 30.59 36.43 -3.84
CA ARG A 287 31.98 36.38 -3.31
C ARG A 287 32.08 35.44 -2.09
N SER A 288 33.27 34.85 -1.90
CA SER A 288 33.71 33.99 -0.80
C SER A 288 34.25 34.78 0.41
N THR A 289 34.02 34.27 1.63
CA THR A 289 34.95 34.40 2.78
C THR A 289 34.96 33.14 3.65
N LYS A 290 36.14 32.81 4.20
CA LYS A 290 36.51 31.62 5.02
C LYS A 290 36.51 31.95 6.55
N PRO A 291 36.67 30.96 7.45
CA PRO A 291 35.95 30.86 8.73
C PRO A 291 36.77 31.13 10.01
N LYS A 292 36.11 31.20 11.19
CA LYS A 292 36.71 31.06 12.54
C LYS A 292 35.64 30.89 13.65
N PRO A 293 35.99 30.49 14.89
CA PRO A 293 36.41 29.16 15.38
C PRO A 293 35.37 28.49 16.32
N ALA A 294 35.56 27.20 16.60
CA ALA A 294 34.68 26.36 17.43
C ALA A 294 34.68 26.71 18.94
N PRO A 295 33.53 26.54 19.63
CA PRO A 295 33.50 26.21 21.05
C PRO A 295 33.56 24.69 21.27
N ARG A 296 34.23 24.30 22.37
CA ARG A 296 34.40 22.94 22.90
C ARG A 296 33.09 22.36 23.48
N PRO A 297 33.02 21.04 23.75
CA PRO A 297 31.87 20.20 23.43
C PRO A 297 30.69 20.43 24.39
N GLN A 298 29.55 20.74 23.80
CA GLN A 298 28.27 20.36 24.38
C GLN A 298 28.03 18.91 23.95
N VAL A 299 27.75 18.03 24.90
CA VAL A 299 27.29 16.67 24.60
C VAL A 299 25.94 16.84 23.89
N ALA A 300 25.98 16.79 22.56
CA ALA A 300 24.81 16.85 21.71
C ALA A 300 24.08 15.50 21.84
N VAL A 301 22.91 15.53 22.47
CA VAL A 301 21.94 14.45 22.35
C VAL A 301 21.26 14.64 21.00
N GLY A 302 21.87 14.09 19.95
CA GLY A 302 21.32 14.07 18.59
C GLY A 302 20.34 12.91 18.39
N PRO A 303 19.51 12.95 17.32
CA PRO A 303 18.76 11.76 16.89
C PRO A 303 19.72 10.60 16.61
N ALA A 304 19.22 9.36 16.65
CA ALA A 304 19.95 8.16 16.26
C ALA A 304 20.68 8.39 14.94
N SER A 305 21.86 7.79 14.80
CA SER A 305 22.59 7.91 13.54
C SER A 305 21.76 7.28 12.41
N ASP A 306 21.77 7.89 11.22
CA ASP A 306 21.01 7.39 10.05
C ASP A 306 21.27 5.89 9.77
N GLY A 307 22.47 5.39 10.13
CA GLY A 307 22.85 3.99 10.01
C GLY A 307 22.12 3.04 10.95
N GLU A 308 21.81 3.44 12.19
CA GLU A 308 21.13 2.58 13.16
C GLU A 308 19.63 2.47 12.83
N VAL A 309 19.02 3.56 12.37
CA VAL A 309 17.64 3.56 11.85
C VAL A 309 17.53 2.71 10.58
N ALA A 310 18.51 2.78 9.68
CA ALA A 310 18.57 1.92 8.50
C ALA A 310 18.62 0.43 8.86
N ALA A 311 19.26 0.05 9.98
CA ALA A 311 19.29 -1.33 10.45
C ALA A 311 17.90 -1.82 10.91
N VAL A 312 17.14 -0.98 11.62
CA VAL A 312 15.74 -1.28 12.00
C VAL A 312 14.90 -1.53 10.75
N ARG A 313 15.02 -0.65 9.74
CA ARG A 313 14.30 -0.78 8.48
C ARG A 313 14.67 -2.06 7.74
N ALA A 314 15.96 -2.37 7.62
CA ALA A 314 16.41 -3.58 6.94
C ALA A 314 15.87 -4.86 7.61
N LEU A 315 15.76 -4.88 8.94
CA LEU A 315 15.15 -5.99 9.68
C LEU A 315 13.64 -6.08 9.44
N ALA A 316 12.96 -4.93 9.45
CA ALA A 316 11.53 -4.83 9.17
C ALA A 316 11.19 -5.27 7.73
N ASP A 317 11.96 -4.84 6.74
CA ASP A 317 11.78 -5.22 5.34
C ASP A 317 12.02 -6.73 5.12
N GLN A 318 12.81 -7.38 5.97
CA GLN A 318 13.00 -8.83 6.01
C GLN A 318 11.91 -9.57 6.80
N GLY A 319 10.95 -8.87 7.40
CA GLY A 319 9.92 -9.46 8.27
C GLY A 319 10.43 -9.91 9.64
N LYS A 320 11.65 -9.52 10.04
CA LYS A 320 12.25 -9.87 11.35
C LYS A 320 11.76 -8.93 12.45
N TRP A 321 10.45 -8.94 12.68
CA TRP A 321 9.76 -7.96 13.54
C TRP A 321 10.27 -7.95 14.99
N SER A 322 10.53 -9.11 15.58
CA SER A 322 11.05 -9.19 16.95
C SER A 322 12.47 -8.63 17.08
N GLU A 323 13.33 -8.86 16.08
CA GLU A 323 14.67 -8.28 16.04
C GLU A 323 14.62 -6.77 15.79
N ALA A 324 13.72 -6.31 14.91
CA ALA A 324 13.48 -4.90 14.66
C ALA A 324 12.98 -4.18 15.93
N MET A 325 12.08 -4.81 16.70
CA MET A 325 11.61 -4.27 17.98
C MET A 325 12.77 -4.14 18.98
N ALA A 326 13.58 -5.20 19.12
CA ALA A 326 14.76 -5.16 19.99
C ALA A 326 15.79 -4.09 19.54
N ALA A 327 15.90 -3.83 18.24
CA ALA A 327 16.73 -2.76 17.71
C ALA A 327 16.16 -1.37 18.07
N CYS A 328 14.85 -1.17 17.95
CA CYS A 328 14.17 0.05 18.43
C CYS A 328 14.38 0.27 19.94
N ASP A 329 14.28 -0.78 20.75
CA ASP A 329 14.49 -0.70 22.20
C ASP A 329 15.92 -0.28 22.56
N ARG A 330 16.93 -0.77 21.82
CA ARG A 330 18.32 -0.33 21.99
C ARG A 330 18.52 1.14 21.62
N LEU A 331 17.91 1.60 20.53
CA LEU A 331 17.95 3.01 20.13
C LEU A 331 17.36 3.93 21.21
N ILE A 332 16.20 3.55 21.76
CA ILE A 332 15.53 4.33 22.82
C ILE A 332 16.30 4.26 24.14
N ALA A 333 16.93 3.13 24.45
CA ALA A 333 17.79 3.01 25.64
C ALA A 333 19.02 3.92 25.54
N ALA A 334 19.57 4.11 24.33
CA ALA A 334 20.66 5.04 24.08
C ALA A 334 20.20 6.51 24.12
N ASN A 335 19.00 6.81 23.60
CA ASN A 335 18.40 8.13 23.67
C ASN A 335 16.86 8.06 23.82
N VAL A 336 16.38 8.27 25.04
CA VAL A 336 14.93 8.18 25.37
C VAL A 336 14.10 9.28 24.69
N LEU A 337 14.73 10.39 24.30
CA LEU A 337 14.08 11.57 23.69
C LEU A 337 14.13 11.54 22.16
N ASP A 338 14.58 10.43 21.55
CA ASP A 338 14.63 10.31 20.09
C ASP A 338 13.24 10.04 19.48
N ALA A 339 12.66 11.08 18.86
CA ALA A 339 11.37 10.98 18.18
C ALA A 339 11.35 9.97 17.03
N VAL A 340 12.48 9.80 16.32
CA VAL A 340 12.62 8.87 15.18
C VAL A 340 12.60 7.43 15.68
N ALA A 341 13.32 7.13 16.76
CA ALA A 341 13.31 5.80 17.36
C ALA A 341 11.91 5.39 17.85
N HIS A 342 11.17 6.31 18.49
CA HIS A 342 9.78 6.05 18.90
C HIS A 342 8.85 5.87 17.68
N PHE A 343 9.07 6.61 16.60
CA PHE A 343 8.30 6.44 15.36
C PHE A 343 8.48 5.04 14.77
N TYR A 344 9.72 4.58 14.55
CA TYR A 344 9.95 3.23 14.02
C TYR A 344 9.50 2.13 14.97
N ARG A 345 9.63 2.32 16.30
CA ARG A 345 9.06 1.41 17.28
C ARG A 345 7.56 1.26 17.10
N ALA A 346 6.85 2.34 16.81
CA ALA A 346 5.41 2.29 16.57
C ALA A 346 5.06 1.48 15.32
N LEU A 347 5.79 1.70 14.21
CA LEU A 347 5.58 0.93 12.98
C LEU A 347 5.80 -0.56 13.20
N VAL A 348 6.86 -0.93 13.94
CA VAL A 348 7.14 -2.34 14.26
C VAL A 348 6.10 -2.91 15.23
N ALA A 349 5.64 -2.13 16.22
CA ALA A 349 4.58 -2.53 17.14
C ALA A 349 3.28 -2.88 16.38
N GLU A 350 2.92 -2.07 15.38
CA GLU A 350 1.77 -2.36 14.52
C GLU A 350 1.91 -3.71 13.81
N GLN A 351 3.09 -4.03 13.28
CA GLN A 351 3.33 -5.32 12.62
C GLN A 351 3.27 -6.52 13.56
N LEU A 352 3.67 -6.32 14.82
CA LEU A 352 3.56 -7.33 15.88
C LEU A 352 2.13 -7.45 16.44
N GLY A 353 1.20 -6.60 16.02
CA GLY A 353 -0.17 -6.57 16.54
C GLY A 353 -0.29 -5.89 17.91
N ASP A 354 0.75 -5.20 18.38
CA ASP A 354 0.71 -4.38 19.59
C ASP A 354 0.08 -3.01 19.28
N LEU A 355 -1.26 -3.01 19.24
CA LEU A 355 -2.04 -1.83 18.87
C LEU A 355 -1.95 -0.73 19.93
N GLU A 356 -1.96 -1.08 21.21
CA GLU A 356 -1.83 -0.11 22.31
C GLU A 356 -0.45 0.53 22.34
N GLY A 357 0.60 -0.27 22.11
CA GLY A 357 1.96 0.21 21.96
C GLY A 357 2.09 1.13 20.75
N CYS A 358 1.60 0.73 19.58
CA CYS A 358 1.65 1.54 18.36
C CYS A 358 1.10 2.96 18.58
N GLU A 359 -0.12 3.09 19.13
CA GLU A 359 -0.72 4.39 19.39
C GLU A 359 0.11 5.23 20.38
N THR A 360 0.57 4.58 21.46
CA THR A 360 1.40 5.22 22.50
C THR A 360 2.71 5.73 21.93
N TYR A 361 3.40 4.92 21.11
CA TYR A 361 4.69 5.27 20.52
C TYR A 361 4.56 6.37 19.45
N LEU A 362 3.49 6.36 18.63
CA LEU A 362 3.19 7.46 17.70
C LEU A 362 2.96 8.78 18.44
N LYS A 363 2.12 8.75 19.49
CA LYS A 363 1.88 9.93 20.34
C LYS A 363 3.16 10.41 21.01
N ARG A 364 4.05 9.50 21.42
CA ARG A 364 5.35 9.85 22.00
C ARG A 364 6.26 10.52 20.98
N ALA A 365 6.35 10.00 19.76
CA ALA A 365 7.11 10.63 18.68
C ALA A 365 6.61 12.05 18.38
N ILE A 366 5.29 12.24 18.29
CA ILE A 366 4.66 13.57 18.10
C ILE A 366 4.95 14.51 19.27
N TYR A 367 4.94 14.00 20.50
CA TYR A 367 5.22 14.80 21.69
C TYR A 367 6.68 15.29 21.71
N LEU A 368 7.62 14.43 21.31
CA LEU A 368 9.04 14.74 21.28
C LEU A 368 9.41 15.68 20.11
N ASP A 369 8.80 15.47 18.94
CA ASP A 369 8.89 16.41 17.82
C ASP A 369 7.53 16.63 17.16
N ARG A 370 6.91 17.76 17.49
CA ARG A 370 5.60 18.16 16.94
C ARG A 370 5.63 18.46 15.44
N HIS A 371 6.81 18.76 14.87
CA HIS A 371 6.96 19.04 13.44
C HIS A 371 7.32 17.79 12.63
N PHE A 372 7.58 16.66 13.29
CA PHE A 372 7.82 15.40 12.60
C PHE A 372 6.52 14.91 11.95
N VAL A 373 6.43 15.07 10.63
CA VAL A 373 5.20 14.88 9.86
C VAL A 373 4.69 13.43 9.90
N LEU A 374 5.59 12.45 9.76
CA LEU A 374 5.21 11.05 9.56
C LEU A 374 4.46 10.46 10.75
N PRO A 375 4.85 10.66 12.02
CA PRO A 375 4.03 10.23 13.16
C PRO A 375 2.57 10.70 13.12
N HIS A 376 2.29 11.94 12.70
CA HIS A 376 0.91 12.43 12.56
C HIS A 376 0.16 11.71 11.44
N TYR A 377 0.84 11.44 10.32
CA TYR A 377 0.27 10.72 9.20
C TYR A 377 -0.10 9.29 9.62
N HIS A 378 0.84 8.57 10.20
CA HIS A 378 0.64 7.21 10.66
C HIS A 378 -0.39 7.09 11.78
N LEU A 379 -0.42 8.03 12.72
CA LEU A 379 -1.48 8.09 13.73
C LEU A 379 -2.85 8.30 13.08
N GLY A 380 -2.92 9.14 12.06
CA GLY A 380 -4.13 9.32 11.26
C GLY A 380 -4.63 8.03 10.64
N LEU A 381 -3.76 7.29 9.95
CA LEU A 381 -4.10 6.00 9.33
C LEU A 381 -4.48 4.94 10.36
N PHE A 382 -3.72 4.86 11.46
CA PHE A 382 -3.96 3.92 12.54
C PHE A 382 -5.33 4.15 13.18
N LEU A 383 -5.66 5.39 13.53
CA LEU A 383 -6.96 5.75 14.11
C LEU A 383 -8.11 5.48 13.14
N TRP A 384 -7.91 5.70 11.85
CA TRP A 384 -8.89 5.36 10.83
C TRP A 384 -9.18 3.86 10.79
N ARG A 385 -8.13 3.02 10.79
CA ARG A 385 -8.28 1.55 10.88
C ARG A 385 -8.98 1.10 12.17
N ARG A 386 -8.83 1.87 13.26
CA ARG A 386 -9.46 1.63 14.55
C ARG A 386 -10.89 2.21 14.67
N ASN A 387 -11.47 2.65 13.56
CA ASN A 387 -12.81 3.23 13.51
C ASN A 387 -12.97 4.51 14.38
N ASP A 388 -11.90 5.31 14.49
CA ASP A 388 -11.92 6.66 15.07
C ASP A 388 -11.73 7.72 13.96
N PRO A 389 -12.79 8.06 13.20
CA PRO A 389 -12.73 9.07 12.14
C PRO A 389 -12.33 10.45 12.67
N ALA A 390 -12.76 10.81 13.87
CA ALA A 390 -12.52 12.14 14.43
C ALA A 390 -11.03 12.32 14.79
N GLY A 391 -10.42 11.31 15.42
CA GLY A 391 -8.99 11.29 15.71
C GLY A 391 -8.15 11.21 14.45
N ALA A 392 -8.56 10.39 13.47
CA ALA A 392 -7.91 10.28 12.18
C ALA A 392 -7.87 11.62 11.43
N MET A 393 -9.04 12.25 11.28
CA MET A 393 -9.20 13.56 10.65
C MET A 393 -8.33 14.63 11.31
N ARG A 394 -8.27 14.65 12.65
CA ARG A 394 -7.43 15.61 13.39
C ARG A 394 -5.94 15.43 13.08
N SER A 395 -5.47 14.19 13.12
CA SER A 395 -4.06 13.86 12.89
C SER A 395 -3.65 14.17 11.44
N LEU A 396 -4.49 13.82 10.47
CA LEU A 396 -4.25 14.11 9.06
C LEU A 396 -4.32 15.61 8.74
N ARG A 397 -5.18 16.39 9.40
CA ARG A 397 -5.18 17.86 9.28
C ARG A 397 -3.90 18.48 9.82
N ASN A 398 -3.30 17.92 10.87
CA ASN A 398 -1.98 18.36 11.35
C ASN A 398 -0.91 18.12 10.29
N VAL A 399 -0.95 16.97 9.60
CA VAL A 399 -0.04 16.69 8.47
C VAL A 399 -0.15 17.78 7.40
N VAL A 400 -1.37 18.11 6.96
CA VAL A 400 -1.59 19.19 5.98
C VAL A 400 -1.02 20.53 6.47
N ALA A 401 -1.21 20.86 7.74
CA ALA A 401 -0.68 22.08 8.33
C ALA A 401 0.85 22.11 8.34
N LEU A 402 1.49 20.98 8.68
CA LEU A 402 2.95 20.84 8.72
C LEU A 402 3.59 20.81 7.32
N LEU A 403 2.88 20.30 6.31
CA LEU A 403 3.35 20.26 4.92
C LEU A 403 3.16 21.58 4.18
N ARG A 404 2.25 22.45 4.62
CA ARG A 404 1.94 23.74 3.99
C ARG A 404 3.17 24.63 3.71
N PRO A 405 4.15 24.80 4.63
CA PRO A 405 5.32 25.62 4.35
C PRO A 405 6.38 24.95 3.46
N LEU A 406 6.24 23.65 3.14
CA LEU A 406 7.26 22.89 2.42
C LEU A 406 6.99 22.87 0.90
N PRO A 407 8.02 23.09 0.06
CA PRO A 407 7.94 22.89 -1.39
C PRO A 407 7.49 21.48 -1.77
N ASP A 408 6.81 21.32 -2.91
CA ASP A 408 6.26 20.03 -3.35
C ASP A 408 7.33 18.95 -3.58
N ASP A 409 8.54 19.35 -3.97
CA ASP A 409 9.70 18.50 -4.21
C ASP A 409 10.54 18.23 -2.95
N PHE A 410 10.17 18.82 -1.81
CA PHE A 410 10.86 18.61 -0.55
C PHE A 410 10.70 17.16 -0.10
N VAL A 411 11.80 16.41 -0.03
CA VAL A 411 11.81 15.03 0.44
C VAL A 411 11.70 15.00 1.97
N LEU A 412 10.71 14.26 2.47
CA LEU A 412 10.48 14.12 3.91
C LEU A 412 11.49 13.14 4.51
N ALA A 413 12.14 13.56 5.59
CA ALA A 413 13.03 12.70 6.35
C ALA A 413 12.27 11.46 6.85
N HIS A 414 12.93 10.30 6.75
CA HIS A 414 12.36 8.98 7.10
C HIS A 414 11.14 8.55 6.27
N GLY A 415 10.86 9.26 5.17
CA GLY A 415 9.68 9.07 4.33
C GLY A 415 9.87 8.20 3.08
N ASP A 416 10.95 7.42 2.98
CA ASP A 416 11.25 6.57 1.80
C ASP A 416 11.25 7.34 0.47
N ASP A 417 11.86 8.52 0.50
CA ASP A 417 11.90 9.54 -0.56
C ASP A 417 10.54 10.14 -0.94
N ILE A 418 9.50 9.94 -0.14
CA ILE A 418 8.23 10.63 -0.35
C ILE A 418 8.44 12.13 -0.24
N THR A 419 7.90 12.87 -1.20
CA THR A 419 7.95 14.32 -1.16
C THR A 419 6.78 14.90 -0.38
N ALA A 420 6.90 16.14 0.08
CA ALA A 420 5.82 16.87 0.73
C ALA A 420 4.59 17.02 -0.19
N GLY A 421 4.81 17.15 -1.51
CA GLY A 421 3.74 17.15 -2.51
C GLY A 421 3.02 15.80 -2.58
N GLN A 422 3.77 14.70 -2.68
CA GLN A 422 3.21 13.34 -2.70
C GLN A 422 2.45 13.02 -1.42
N LEU A 423 3.01 13.35 -0.25
CA LEU A 423 2.31 13.10 1.02
C LEU A 423 1.08 13.99 1.16
N ARG A 424 1.09 15.24 0.68
CA ARG A 424 -0.11 16.10 0.63
C ARG A 424 -1.22 15.48 -0.22
N GLU A 425 -0.87 14.95 -1.39
CA GLU A 425 -1.82 14.25 -2.27
C GLU A 425 -2.44 13.05 -1.54
N THR A 426 -1.60 12.20 -0.95
CA THR A 426 -2.01 11.02 -0.19
C THR A 426 -2.90 11.36 1.01
N VAL A 427 -2.48 12.31 1.84
CA VAL A 427 -3.25 12.78 3.00
C VAL A 427 -4.58 13.39 2.58
N GLY A 428 -4.59 14.14 1.47
CA GLY A 428 -5.82 14.64 0.85
C GLY A 428 -6.79 13.51 0.53
N MET A 429 -6.32 12.44 -0.12
CA MET A 429 -7.15 11.26 -0.41
C MET A 429 -7.75 10.63 0.87
N HIS A 430 -6.96 10.54 1.94
CA HIS A 430 -7.46 10.02 3.21
C HIS A 430 -8.48 10.94 3.87
N LEU A 431 -8.26 12.26 3.86
CA LEU A 431 -9.19 13.24 4.42
C LEU A 431 -10.52 13.24 3.67
N ASP A 432 -10.48 13.16 2.34
CA ASP A 432 -11.67 13.07 1.49
C ASP A 432 -12.46 11.79 1.82
N LEU A 433 -11.76 10.67 1.95
CA LEU A 433 -12.37 9.39 2.32
C LEU A 433 -13.03 9.42 3.70
N ILE A 434 -12.37 9.99 4.70
CA ILE A 434 -12.91 10.07 6.06
C ILE A 434 -14.07 11.08 6.12
N GLY A 435 -14.03 12.15 5.32
CA GLY A 435 -15.10 13.13 5.24
C GLY A 435 -16.35 12.66 4.48
N ALA A 436 -16.22 11.63 3.65
CA ALA A 436 -17.32 11.00 2.92
C ALA A 436 -18.00 9.84 3.70
N ALA A 437 -17.39 9.38 4.80
CA ALA A 437 -17.92 8.34 5.69
C ALA A 437 -18.65 8.97 6.89
#